data_AF-L9WJJ0-F1
#
_entry.id   AF-L9WJJ0-F1
#
_cell.length_a   1.000
_cell.length_b   1.000
_cell.length_c   1.000
_cell.angle_alpha   90.00
_cell.angle_beta   90.00
_cell.angle_gamma   90.00
#
_symmetry.space_group_name_H-M   'P 1'
#
loop_
_entity.id
_entity.type
_entity.pdbx_description
1 polymer ?
#
loop_
_entity_poly.entity_id
_entity_poly.type
_entity_poly.pdbx_seq_one_letter_code
_entity_poly.pdbx_strand_id
1 'polypeptide(L)' 'MPQKPIVLLQDAVTGGGYATVGTVISADRGLLAQRQTHKSVYFENVDVDEAIAARNERDERLEEIRAEIEAAD' A
#
# COMPACT_ATOMS: atom_id res chain seq x y z
N MET A 1 1.12 -25.31 -10.48
CA MET A 1 0.89 -24.27 -9.45
C MET A 1 1.46 -22.97 -9.98
N PRO A 2 0.71 -21.86 -10.05
CA PRO A 2 1.24 -20.64 -10.64
C PRO A 2 2.44 -20.16 -9.81
N GLN A 3 3.61 -20.01 -10.44
CA GLN A 3 4.86 -19.52 -9.83
C GLN A 3 4.86 -17.98 -9.67
N LYS A 4 3.73 -17.37 -9.29
CA LYS A 4 3.64 -15.91 -9.16
C LYS A 4 2.86 -15.53 -7.91
N PRO A 5 3.32 -14.52 -7.16
CA PRO A 5 2.62 -14.04 -5.97
C PRO A 5 1.28 -13.40 -6.33
N ILE A 6 0.35 -13.41 -5.38
CA ILE A 6 -0.93 -12.72 -5.44
C ILE A 6 -0.92 -11.66 -4.34
N VAL A 7 -1.16 -10.39 -4.70
CA VAL A 7 -1.30 -9.32 -3.71
C VAL A 7 -2.78 -9.12 -3.38
N LEU A 8 -3.11 -9.18 -2.09
CA LEU A 8 -4.46 -9.00 -1.59
C LEU A 8 -4.77 -7.51 -1.44
N LEU A 9 -5.83 -7.03 -2.11
CA LEU A 9 -6.31 -5.65 -2.01
C LEU A 9 -7.55 -5.56 -1.09
N GLN A 10 -8.23 -4.41 -1.09
CA GLN A 10 -9.31 -4.11 -0.14
C GLN A 10 -10.47 -5.11 -0.17
N ASP A 11 -10.78 -5.65 -1.35
CA ASP A 11 -11.91 -6.59 -1.55
C ASP A 11 -11.49 -8.07 -1.43
N ALA A 12 -10.27 -8.33 -0.94
CA ALA A 12 -9.79 -9.69 -0.76
C ALA A 12 -10.55 -10.44 0.34
N VAL A 13 -10.59 -11.76 0.21
CA VAL A 13 -11.12 -12.64 1.26
C VAL A 13 -10.23 -12.61 2.51
N THR A 14 -10.85 -12.72 3.69
CA THR A 14 -10.15 -12.66 4.98
C THR A 14 -9.41 -13.96 5.35
N GLY A 15 -9.68 -15.06 4.65
CA GLY A 15 -9.05 -16.37 4.87
C GLY A 15 -8.57 -17.00 3.56
N GLY A 16 -7.44 -17.71 3.62
CA GLY A 16 -6.87 -18.42 2.48
C GLY A 16 -5.94 -19.56 2.92
N GLY A 17 -5.77 -20.57 2.06
CA GLY A 17 -4.89 -21.71 2.30
C GLY A 17 -3.47 -21.56 1.75
N TYR A 18 -3.08 -20.35 1.32
CA TYR A 18 -1.77 -20.07 0.75
C TYR A 18 -0.81 -19.49 1.79
N ALA A 19 0.48 -19.77 1.61
CA ALA A 19 1.52 -19.17 2.44
C ALA A 19 1.70 -17.69 2.09
N THR A 20 1.71 -16.83 3.11
CA THR A 20 2.06 -15.42 2.98
C THR A 20 3.57 -15.27 3.03
N VAL A 21 4.16 -14.74 1.96
CA VAL A 21 5.62 -14.50 1.86
C VAL A 21 6.03 -13.09 2.29
N GLY A 22 5.07 -12.17 2.41
CA GLY A 22 5.29 -10.79 2.82
C GLY A 22 4.00 -9.98 2.83
N THR A 23 4.07 -8.76 3.34
CA THR A 23 2.93 -7.83 3.44
C THR A 23 3.37 -6.47 2.92
N VAL A 24 2.65 -5.95 1.93
CA VAL A 24 2.84 -4.58 1.44
C VAL A 24 2.34 -3.61 2.51
N ILE A 25 3.16 -2.61 2.85
CA ILE A 25 2.82 -1.61 3.86
C ILE A 25 1.56 -0.82 3.48
N SER A 26 0.85 -0.30 4.47
CA SER A 26 -0.41 0.42 4.23
C SER A 26 -0.26 1.65 3.35
N ALA A 27 0.88 2.35 3.44
CA ALA A 27 1.14 3.57 2.68
C ALA A 27 1.20 3.31 1.16
N ASP A 28 1.70 2.13 0.75
CA ASP A 28 1.99 1.81 -0.65
C ASP A 28 0.87 1.07 -1.39
N ARG A 29 -0.19 0.65 -0.68
CA ARG A 29 -1.33 -0.06 -1.30
C ARG A 29 -1.95 0.72 -2.47
N GLY A 30 -1.92 2.05 -2.39
CA GLY A 30 -2.40 2.94 -3.47
C GLY A 30 -1.58 2.84 -4.75
N LEU A 31 -0.27 2.56 -4.68
CA LEU A 31 0.61 2.43 -5.84
C LEU A 31 0.21 1.25 -6.72
N LEU A 32 -0.18 0.13 -6.07
CA LEU A 32 -0.72 -1.04 -6.77
C LEU A 32 -2.05 -0.75 -7.44
N ALA A 33 -2.94 -0.02 -6.78
CA ALA A 33 -4.25 0.33 -7.32
C ALA A 33 -4.16 1.20 -8.59
N GLN A 34 -3.12 2.03 -8.70
CA GLN A 34 -2.88 2.90 -9.85
C GLN A 34 -2.06 2.23 -10.97
N ARG A 35 -1.59 0.99 -10.77
CA ARG A 35 -0.71 0.33 -11.74
C ARG A 35 -1.49 -0.19 -12.94
N GLN A 36 -1.03 0.18 -14.14
CA GLN A 36 -1.55 -0.39 -15.39
C GLN A 36 -1.31 -1.90 -15.48
N THR A 37 -2.30 -2.60 -16.03
CA THR A 37 -2.22 -4.04 -16.30
C THR A 37 -1.00 -4.40 -17.15
N HIS A 38 -0.42 -5.57 -16.88
CA HIS A 38 0.76 -6.13 -17.57
C HIS A 38 2.05 -5.32 -17.41
N LYS A 39 2.09 -4.34 -16.52
CA LYS A 39 3.32 -3.63 -16.19
C LYS A 39 3.99 -4.23 -14.95
N SER A 40 5.32 -4.13 -14.91
CA SER A 40 6.11 -4.64 -13.80
C SER A 40 5.85 -3.88 -12.50
N VAL A 41 5.95 -4.62 -11.40
CA VAL A 41 5.97 -4.16 -10.01
C VAL A 41 7.23 -4.73 -9.38
N TYR A 42 7.92 -3.92 -8.60
CA TYR A 42 9.11 -4.30 -7.85
C TYR A 42 8.79 -4.13 -6.36
N PHE A 43 9.26 -5.06 -5.54
CA PHE A 43 9.11 -4.99 -4.09
C PHE A 43 10.44 -4.64 -3.47
N GLU A 44 10.40 -3.67 -2.58
CA GLU A 44 11.52 -3.30 -1.71
C GLU A 44 11.33 -3.96 -0.34
N ASN A 45 12.42 -4.37 0.29
CA ASN A 45 12.36 -4.84 1.67
C ASN A 45 12.26 -3.62 2.57
N VAL A 46 11.32 -3.68 3.51
CA VAL A 46 11.02 -2.57 4.42
C VAL A 46 10.96 -3.15 5.82
N ASP A 47 11.58 -2.48 6.79
CA ASP A 47 11.46 -2.83 8.19
C ASP A 47 10.24 -2.19 8.87
N VAL A 48 10.04 -2.46 10.15
CA VAL A 48 8.87 -1.96 10.87
C VAL A 48 8.93 -0.44 11.08
N ASP A 49 10.12 0.11 11.31
CA ASP A 49 10.29 1.53 11.60
C ASP A 49 10.09 2.36 10.33
N GLU A 50 10.62 1.90 9.20
CA GLU A 50 10.37 2.47 7.87
C GLU A 50 8.88 2.43 7.51
N ALA A 51 8.20 1.31 7.79
CA ALA A 51 6.76 1.17 7.53
C ALA A 51 5.91 2.15 8.35
N ILE A 52 6.30 2.42 9.60
CA ILE A 52 5.64 3.38 10.48
C ILE A 52 5.93 4.81 10.00
N ALA A 53 7.18 5.13 9.67
CA ALA A 53 7.57 6.43 9.14
C ALA A 53 6.79 6.77 7.87
N ALA A 54 6.72 5.84 6.91
CA ALA A 54 5.96 6.02 5.67
C ALA A 54 4.45 6.21 5.92
N ARG A 55 3.89 5.56 6.95
CA ARG A 55 2.49 5.80 7.36
C ARG A 55 2.30 7.23 7.88
N ASN A 56 3.18 7.68 8.77
CA ASN A 56 3.10 9.00 9.37
C ASN A 56 3.24 10.10 8.30
N GLU A 57 4.22 9.99 7.40
CA GLU A 57 4.41 10.93 6.29
C GLU A 57 3.15 11.03 5.41
N ARG A 58 2.54 9.88 5.10
CA ARG A 58 1.29 9.84 4.32
C ARG A 58 0.15 10.57 5.03
N ASP A 59 0.01 10.36 6.34
CA ASP A 59 -1.07 10.93 7.12
C ASP A 59 -0.84 12.44 7.32
N GLU A 60 0.39 12.89 7.59
CA GLU A 60 0.79 14.30 7.61
C GLU A 60 0.45 15.00 6.29
N ARG A 61 0.78 14.38 5.16
CA ARG A 61 0.47 14.93 3.83
C ARG A 61 -1.04 15.08 3.60
N LEU A 62 -1.84 14.15 4.09
CA LEU A 62 -3.30 14.24 3.98
C LEU A 62 -3.89 15.33 4.86
N GLU A 63 -3.34 15.54 6.05
CA GLU A 63 -3.72 16.64 6.94
C GLU A 63 -3.36 18.01 6.35
N GLU A 64 -2.17 18.15 5.74
CA GLU A 64 -1.80 19.36 5.00
C GLU A 64 -2.82 19.68 3.89
N ILE A 65 -3.16 18.69 3.06
CA ILE A 65 -4.14 18.88 1.99
C ILE A 65 -5.51 19.27 2.56
N ARG A 66 -5.94 18.65 3.66
CA ARG A 66 -7.20 18.98 4.32
C ARG A 66 -7.21 20.43 4.81
N ALA A 67 -6.15 20.85 5.49
CA ALA A 67 -6.03 22.21 6.02
C ALA A 67 -6.08 23.28 4.91
N GLU A 68 -5.42 23.02 3.77
CA GLU A 68 -5.46 23.92 2.61
C GLU A 68 -6.87 24.02 1.99
N ILE A 69 -7.60 22.91 1.91
CA ILE A 69 -8.99 22.91 1.42
C ILE A 69 -9.89 23.70 2.38
N GLU A 70 -9.77 23.47 3.69
CA GLU A 70 -10.57 24.17 4.71
C GLU A 70 -10.26 25.68 4.79
N ALA A 71 -9.02 26.10 4.49
CA ALA A 71 -8.63 27.50 4.46
C ALA A 71 -9.10 28.25 3.19
N ALA A 72 -9.46 27.51 2.13
CA ALA A 72 -9.94 28.07 0.87
C ALA A 72 -11.47 28.26 0.84
N ASP A 73 -12.19 27.65 1.78
CA ASP A 73 -13.63 27.79 2.03
C ASP A 73 -13.95 28.97 2.99
#